data_AF-A0A345IMQ1-F1
#
_entry.id   AF-A0A345IMQ1-F1
#
_cell.length_a   1.000
_cell.length_b   1.000
_cell.length_c   1.000
_cell.angle_alpha   90.00
_cell.angle_beta   90.00
_cell.angle_gamma   90.00
#
_symmetry.space_group_name_H-M   'P 1'
#
loop_
_entity.id
_entity.type
_entity.pdbx_description
1 polymer ?
#
loop_
_entity_poly.entity_id
_entity_poly.type
_entity_poly.pdbx_seq_one_letter_code
_entity_poly.pdbx_strand_id
1 'polypeptide(L)'
;MPWSEKPLPLGMGPVTKNLSVIGVALDEATPTILWDQAGLAFRNYAARRRQSGGQHPRRFLADFLIGAHAQHLEATLYTLDPQHYRLSFAELPLLP
;
A
#
# COMPACT_ATOMS: atom_id res chain seq x y z
N MET A 1 43.76 -4.93 2.91
CA MET A 1 42.71 -5.82 3.43
C MET A 1 41.38 -5.35 2.85
N PRO A 2 40.87 -5.94 1.75
CA PRO A 2 39.56 -5.57 1.24
C PRO A 2 38.49 -6.26 2.09
N TRP A 3 37.51 -5.48 2.53
CA TRP A 3 36.37 -5.93 3.30
C TRP A 3 35.59 -6.98 2.51
N SER A 4 35.53 -8.20 3.03
CA SER A 4 34.63 -9.22 2.53
C SER A 4 33.21 -8.85 2.98
N GLU A 5 32.49 -8.12 2.14
CA GLU A 5 31.04 -8.04 2.27
C GLU A 5 30.48 -9.43 1.96
N LYS A 6 30.08 -10.14 3.01
CA LYS A 6 29.20 -11.30 2.85
C LYS A 6 27.96 -10.82 2.09
N PRO A 7 27.55 -11.49 1.00
CA PRO A 7 26.30 -11.14 0.33
C PRO A 7 25.17 -11.26 1.35
N LEU A 8 24.36 -10.19 1.45
CA LEU A 8 23.17 -10.18 2.28
C LEU A 8 22.24 -11.31 1.82
N PRO A 9 21.54 -12.02 2.75
CA PRO A 9 20.57 -13.02 2.36
C PRO A 9 19.57 -12.41 1.37
N LEU A 10 19.23 -13.15 0.31
CA LEU A 10 18.24 -12.75 -0.69
C LEU A 10 16.98 -12.27 0.04
N GLY A 11 16.71 -10.96 -0.01
CA GLY A 11 15.58 -10.32 0.66
C GLY A 11 15.93 -9.16 1.61
N MET A 12 17.19 -9.01 2.04
CA MET A 12 17.57 -7.87 2.89
C MET A 12 18.40 -6.83 2.13
N GLY A 13 17.71 -5.99 1.35
CA GLY A 13 18.31 -4.74 0.86
C GLY A 13 18.65 -3.79 2.02
N PRO A 14 19.46 -2.73 1.78
CA PRO A 14 19.82 -1.75 2.80
C PRO A 14 18.59 -1.08 3.46
N VAL A 15 17.47 -1.00 2.75
CA VAL A 15 16.21 -0.43 3.25
C VAL A 15 15.55 -1.33 4.31
N THR A 16 15.39 -2.63 4.01
CA THR A 16 14.73 -3.60 4.90
C THR A 16 15.49 -3.81 6.21
N LYS A 17 16.83 -3.71 6.19
CA LYS A 17 17.64 -3.80 7.41
C LYS A 17 17.28 -2.71 8.41
N ASN A 18 17.04 -1.48 7.95
CA ASN A 18 16.74 -0.34 8.81
C ASN A 18 15.33 -0.38 9.40
N LEU A 19 14.36 -1.02 8.72
CA LEU A 19 12.98 -1.13 9.20
C LEU A 19 12.89 -1.98 10.49
N SER A 20 13.59 -3.11 10.52
CA SER A 20 13.56 -4.00 11.69
C SER A 20 14.08 -3.34 12.98
N VAL A 21 15.06 -2.43 12.85
CA VAL A 21 15.66 -1.69 13.98
C VAL A 21 14.64 -0.78 14.67
N ILE A 22 13.67 -0.25 13.92
CA ILE A 22 12.60 0.61 14.43
C ILE A 22 11.30 -0.15 14.69
N GLY A 23 11.34 -1.48 14.72
CA GLY A 23 10.17 -2.33 14.98
C GLY A 23 9.17 -2.43 13.82
N VAL A 24 9.60 -2.12 12.59
CA VAL A 24 8.76 -2.24 11.38
C VAL A 24 9.11 -3.54 10.65
N ALA A 25 8.10 -4.37 10.41
CA ALA A 25 8.19 -5.55 9.57
C ALA A 25 7.73 -5.22 8.14
N LEU A 26 8.39 -5.80 7.14
CA LEU A 26 7.93 -5.76 5.76
C LEU A 26 7.04 -6.97 5.51
N ASP A 27 5.81 -6.72 5.06
CA ASP A 27 4.96 -7.74 4.47
C ASP A 27 5.06 -7.66 2.94
N GLU A 28 5.56 -8.72 2.32
CA GLU A 28 5.73 -8.84 0.86
C GLU A 28 4.59 -9.62 0.18
N ALA A 29 3.61 -10.11 0.96
CA ALA A 29 2.55 -10.96 0.46
C ALA A 29 1.60 -10.14 -0.42
N THR A 30 1.65 -10.41 -1.73
CA THR A 30 0.80 -9.74 -2.72
C THR A 30 -0.02 -10.74 -3.52
N PRO A 31 -0.90 -11.53 -2.87
CA PRO A 31 -1.72 -12.52 -3.56
C PRO A 31 -2.62 -11.84 -4.59
N THR A 32 -3.00 -12.57 -5.64
CA THR A 32 -3.80 -12.06 -6.77
C THR A 32 -5.10 -11.36 -6.31
N ILE A 33 -5.70 -11.82 -5.21
CA ILE A 33 -6.91 -11.20 -4.65
C ILE A 33 -6.72 -9.72 -4.30
N LEU A 34 -5.51 -9.30 -3.87
CA LEU A 34 -5.21 -7.89 -3.60
C LEU A 34 -5.26 -7.06 -4.88
N TRP A 35 -4.77 -7.61 -5.99
CA TRP A 35 -4.77 -6.93 -7.28
C TRP A 35 -6.19 -6.74 -7.81
N ASP A 36 -7.05 -7.75 -7.65
CA ASP A 36 -8.46 -7.67 -8.03
C ASP A 36 -9.21 -6.61 -7.19
N GLN A 37 -8.99 -6.61 -5.87
CA GLN A 37 -9.56 -5.63 -4.95
C GLN A 37 -9.09 -4.21 -5.26
N ALA A 38 -7.78 -4.02 -5.43
CA ALA A 38 -7.18 -2.74 -5.78
C ALA A 38 -7.67 -2.22 -7.13
N GLY A 39 -7.76 -3.10 -8.14
CA GLY A 39 -8.27 -2.76 -9.47
C GLY A 39 -9.74 -2.33 -9.45
N LEU A 40 -10.58 -3.03 -8.69
CA LEU A 40 -11.98 -2.66 -8.48
C LEU A 40 -12.09 -1.28 -7.79
N ALA A 41 -11.32 -1.06 -6.72
CA ALA A 41 -11.32 0.20 -5.99
C ALA A 41 -10.82 1.37 -6.86
N PHE A 42 -9.77 1.15 -7.66
CA PHE A 42 -9.24 2.14 -8.61
C PHE A 42 -10.26 2.49 -9.70
N ARG A 43 -10.93 1.49 -10.28
CA ARG A 43 -12.01 1.69 -11.26
C ARG A 43 -13.13 2.55 -10.68
N ASN A 44 -13.56 2.27 -9.45
CA ASN A 44 -14.61 3.02 -8.78
C ASN A 44 -14.18 4.46 -8.50
N TYR A 45 -12.94 4.67 -8.06
CA TYR A 45 -12.37 6.02 -7.92
C TYR A 45 -12.35 6.78 -9.25
N ALA A 46 -11.86 6.15 -10.32
CA ALA A 46 -11.78 6.78 -11.64
C ALA A 46 -13.18 7.14 -12.18
N ALA A 47 -14.20 6.33 -11.90
CA ALA A 47 -15.59 6.65 -12.23
C ALA A 47 -16.09 7.89 -11.45
N ARG A 48 -15.91 7.92 -10.13
CA ARG A 48 -16.29 9.08 -9.29
C ARG A 48 -15.58 10.35 -9.72
N ARG A 49 -14.29 10.26 -10.09
CA ARG A 49 -13.51 11.41 -10.53
C ARG A 49 -14.02 12.00 -11.85
N ARG A 50 -14.36 11.14 -12.81
CA ARG A 50 -14.95 11.57 -14.09
C ARG A 50 -16.27 12.31 -13.86
N GLN A 51 -17.11 11.80 -12.95
CA GLN A 51 -18.38 12.41 -12.58
C GLN A 51 -18.20 13.76 -11.86
N SER A 52 -17.17 13.92 -11.03
CA SER A 52 -16.91 15.15 -10.28
C SER A 52 -16.24 16.24 -11.11
N GLY A 53 -16.36 16.21 -12.44
CA GLY A 53 -15.87 17.25 -13.32
C GLY A 53 -14.35 17.36 -13.37
N GLY A 54 -13.62 16.25 -13.46
CA GLY A 54 -12.40 16.49 -14.21
C GLY A 54 -11.61 15.36 -14.81
N GLN A 55 -10.55 15.86 -15.41
CA GLN A 55 -9.72 15.29 -16.46
C GLN A 55 -8.98 14.00 -16.06
N HIS A 56 -8.03 14.04 -15.12
CA HIS A 56 -7.14 12.89 -14.85
C HIS A 56 -7.18 12.35 -13.42
N PRO A 57 -6.89 11.05 -13.21
CA PRO A 57 -6.70 10.46 -11.88
C PRO A 57 -5.50 11.14 -11.19
N ARG A 58 -5.66 11.55 -9.92
CA ARG A 58 -4.54 12.08 -9.11
C ARG A 58 -3.82 10.99 -8.31
N ARG A 59 -4.43 9.81 -8.20
CA ARG A 59 -3.96 8.69 -7.38
C ARG A 59 -3.40 7.59 -8.26
N PHE A 60 -2.34 6.95 -7.80
CA PHE A 60 -1.73 5.81 -8.47
C PHE A 60 -2.37 4.51 -7.99
N LEU A 61 -2.29 3.45 -8.79
CA LEU A 61 -2.78 2.12 -8.40
C LEU A 61 -2.15 1.65 -7.07
N ALA A 62 -0.92 2.09 -6.78
CA ALA A 62 -0.21 1.80 -5.54
C ALA A 62 -1.03 2.18 -4.28
N ASP A 63 -1.73 3.31 -4.27
CA ASP A 63 -2.55 3.72 -3.12
C ASP A 63 -3.69 2.70 -2.84
N PHE A 64 -4.24 2.12 -3.91
CA PHE A 64 -5.30 1.11 -3.80
C PHE A 64 -4.75 -0.26 -3.40
N LEU A 65 -3.52 -0.59 -3.81
CA LEU A 65 -2.83 -1.79 -3.32
C LEU A 65 -2.57 -1.69 -1.82
N ILE A 66 -2.16 -0.53 -1.31
CA ILE A 66 -1.96 -0.30 0.13
C ILE A 66 -3.27 -0.53 0.90
N GLY A 67 -4.37 0.05 0.43
CA GLY A 67 -5.67 -0.12 1.09
C GLY A 67 -6.20 -1.54 1.02
N ALA A 68 -6.08 -2.21 -0.14
CA ALA A 68 -6.46 -3.61 -0.29
C ALA A 68 -5.61 -4.52 0.62
N HIS A 69 -4.31 -4.26 0.69
CA HIS A 69 -3.41 -5.03 1.54
C HIS A 69 -3.75 -4.87 3.03
N ALA A 70 -3.96 -3.64 3.50
CA ALA A 70 -4.37 -3.40 4.88
C ALA A 70 -5.71 -4.07 5.20
N GLN A 71 -6.68 -4.04 4.28
CA GLN A 71 -7.97 -4.71 4.46
C GLN A 71 -7.84 -6.24 4.50
N HIS A 72 -6.98 -6.81 3.66
CA HIS A 72 -6.71 -8.26 3.65
C HIS A 72 -6.03 -8.75 4.93
N LEU A 73 -5.14 -7.93 5.49
CA LEU A 73 -4.49 -8.19 6.77
C LEU A 73 -5.40 -7.92 7.99
N GLU A 74 -6.62 -7.43 7.77
CA GLU A 74 -7.52 -6.93 8.83
C GLU A 74 -6.82 -5.89 9.74
N ALA A 75 -5.94 -5.10 9.14
CA ALA A 75 -5.09 -4.14 9.83
C ALA A 75 -5.72 -2.74 9.84
N THR A 76 -5.28 -1.93 10.80
CA THR A 76 -5.56 -0.49 10.82
C THR A 76 -4.53 0.26 9.99
N LEU A 77 -4.98 1.07 9.03
CA LEU A 77 -4.09 1.83 8.15
C LEU A 77 -3.80 3.23 8.71
N TYR A 78 -2.53 3.49 9.00
CA TYR A 78 -2.04 4.84 9.31
C TYR A 78 -1.85 5.66 8.03
N THR A 79 -2.45 6.85 7.93
CA THR A 79 -2.39 7.66 6.71
C THR A 79 -2.67 9.14 6.95
N LEU A 80 -1.94 10.00 6.22
CA LEU A 80 -2.19 11.45 6.18
C LEU A 80 -3.38 11.84 5.29
N ASP A 81 -3.96 10.91 4.54
CA ASP A 81 -5.14 11.14 3.69
C ASP A 81 -6.26 10.14 4.00
N PRO A 82 -6.88 10.23 5.18
CA PRO A 82 -7.91 9.27 5.58
C PRO A 82 -9.17 9.35 4.71
N GLN A 83 -9.44 10.50 4.08
CA GLN A 83 -10.61 10.65 3.22
C GLN A 83 -10.49 9.81 1.95
N HIS A 84 -9.30 9.73 1.35
CA HIS A 84 -9.07 8.90 0.17
C HIS A 84 -9.35 7.41 0.45
N TYR A 85 -8.81 6.89 1.55
CA TYR A 85 -8.96 5.49 1.93
C TYR A 85 -10.40 5.18 2.34
N ARG A 86 -11.06 6.05 3.12
CA ARG A 86 -12.47 5.86 3.52
C ARG A 86 -13.42 5.77 2.32
N LEU A 87 -13.19 6.54 1.26
CA LEU A 87 -14.03 6.50 0.04
C LEU A 87 -13.79 5.25 -0.82
N SER A 88 -12.68 4.56 -0.62
CA SER A 88 -12.26 3.42 -1.46
C SER A 88 -12.41 2.08 -0.72
N PHE A 89 -12.31 2.10 0.60
CA PHE A 89 -12.35 0.96 1.52
C PHE A 89 -13.18 1.36 2.74
N ALA A 90 -14.51 1.22 2.66
CA ALA A 90 -15.44 1.79 3.64
C ALA A 90 -15.26 1.22 5.05
N GLU A 91 -14.92 -0.06 5.15
CA GLU A 91 -14.78 -0.79 6.41
C GLU A 91 -13.33 -0.82 6.93
N LEU A 92 -12.38 -0.20 6.23
CA LEU A 92 -10.97 -0.22 6.64
C LEU A 92 -10.76 0.72 7.85
N PRO A 93 -10.28 0.22 9.00
CA PRO A 93 -9.95 1.09 10.13
C PRO A 93 -8.79 2.03 9.77
N LEU A 94 -8.90 3.31 10.12
CA LEU A 94 -7.91 4.33 9.78
C LEU A 94 -7.39 5.04 11.03
N LEU A 95 -6.08 5.34 11.04
CA LEU A 95 -5.43 6.23 12.01
C LEU A 95 -4.82 7.44 11.28
N PRO A 96 -5.12 8.68 11.70
CA PRO A 96 -4.51 9.89 11.15
C PRO A 96 -3.14 10.20 11.76
#